data_AF-A0A2S9SJV8-F1
#
_entry.id   AF-A0A2S9SJV8-F1
#
_cell.length_a   1.000
_cell.length_b   1.000
_cell.length_c   1.000
_cell.angle_alpha   90.00
_cell.angle_beta   90.00
_cell.angle_gamma   90.00
#
_symmetry.space_group_name_H-M   'P 1'
#
loop_
_entity.id
_entity.type
_entity.pdbx_description
1 polymer ?
#
loop_
_entity_poly.entity_id
_entity_poly.type
_entity_poly.pdbx_seq_one_letter_code
_entity_poly.pdbx_strand_id
1 'polypeptide(L)'
;MSGSSRRLATVRDILNNPHFKQYLPDDWQRIYDGVRNNGYASLSGTAKALRDASKVFDACENINNPTEKRICNAKAVKPAQDQAFAQAAYSKSQERVSQIEGLMQEINRTRDPKAIAEIDGRIQAEQALIQNEQTKLSLYQASAEAEERILKQQED
;
A
#
# COMPACT_ATOMS: atom_id res chain seq x y z
N MET A 1 43.57 -21.56 -11.15
CA MET A 1 42.11 -21.85 -11.14
C MET A 1 41.43 -20.72 -10.39
N SER A 2 40.53 -20.01 -11.07
CA SER A 2 39.91 -18.75 -10.64
C SER A 2 38.78 -19.01 -9.64
N GLY A 3 38.92 -18.52 -8.41
CA GLY A 3 37.86 -18.53 -7.40
C GLY A 3 37.13 -17.20 -7.42
N SER A 4 35.95 -17.16 -8.05
CA SER A 4 35.06 -16.00 -8.08
C SER A 4 34.58 -15.65 -6.68
N SER A 5 35.13 -14.57 -6.11
CA SER A 5 34.66 -13.96 -4.87
C SER A 5 33.31 -13.28 -5.14
N ARG A 6 32.21 -14.00 -4.90
CA ARG A 6 30.88 -13.40 -4.78
C ARG A 6 30.88 -12.57 -3.49
N ARG A 7 31.00 -11.25 -3.62
CA ARG A 7 30.76 -10.32 -2.53
C ARG A 7 29.32 -10.54 -2.01
N LEU A 8 29.22 -11.08 -0.81
CA LEU A 8 27.96 -11.29 -0.09
C LEU A 8 27.43 -9.93 0.35
N ALA A 9 26.15 -9.67 0.08
CA ALA A 9 25.48 -8.43 0.47
C ALA A 9 25.44 -8.33 2.01
N THR A 10 25.84 -7.19 2.56
CA THR A 10 25.84 -6.95 4.00
C THR A 10 24.44 -6.64 4.51
N VAL A 11 24.19 -6.75 5.83
CA VAL A 11 22.94 -6.28 6.47
C VAL A 11 22.63 -4.83 6.09
N ARG A 12 23.66 -4.00 5.91
CA ARG A 12 23.50 -2.62 5.42
C ARG A 12 22.98 -2.57 3.98
N ASP A 13 23.38 -3.49 3.11
CA ASP A 13 22.88 -3.58 1.73
C ASP A 13 21.45 -4.14 1.67
N ILE A 14 21.10 -5.04 2.60
CA ILE A 14 19.73 -5.53 2.78
C ILE A 14 18.82 -4.39 3.23
N LEU A 15 19.20 -3.63 4.26
CA LEU A 15 18.41 -2.50 4.76
C LEU A 15 18.33 -1.33 3.76
N ASN A 16 19.23 -1.24 2.78
CA ASN A 16 19.21 -0.20 1.75
C ASN A 16 18.53 -0.62 0.43
N ASN A 17 18.05 -1.86 0.32
CA ASN A 17 17.44 -2.33 -0.91
C ASN A 17 16.10 -1.59 -1.16
N PRO A 18 15.91 -0.94 -2.32
CA PRO A 18 14.74 -0.14 -2.64
C PRO A 18 13.41 -0.93 -2.64
N HIS A 19 13.45 -2.25 -2.79
CA HIS A 19 12.27 -3.11 -2.62
C HIS A 19 11.70 -3.08 -1.18
N PHE A 20 12.49 -2.66 -0.20
CA PHE A 20 12.07 -2.47 1.19
C PHE A 20 11.62 -1.04 1.52
N LYS A 21 11.54 -0.13 0.54
CA LYS A 21 11.21 1.29 0.80
C LYS A 21 9.78 1.67 0.46
N GLN A 22 9.07 0.89 -0.36
CA GLN A 22 7.75 1.29 -0.86
C GLN A 22 6.64 0.44 -0.24
N TYR A 23 6.01 1.02 0.79
CA TYR A 23 4.84 0.47 1.46
C TYR A 23 3.78 1.55 1.47
N LEU A 24 2.69 1.27 0.74
CA LEU A 24 1.69 2.24 0.29
C LEU A 24 2.34 3.31 -0.61
N PRO A 25 1.58 3.96 -1.52
CA PRO A 25 2.14 5.11 -2.22
C PRO A 25 2.53 6.13 -1.16
N ASP A 26 3.78 6.59 -1.15
CA ASP A 26 4.19 7.74 -0.35
C ASP A 26 3.28 8.97 -0.64
N ASP A 27 2.60 8.93 -1.78
CA ASP A 27 1.65 9.90 -2.32
C ASP A 27 0.17 9.63 -1.97
N TRP A 28 -0.19 8.87 -0.93
CA TRP A 28 -1.61 8.66 -0.58
C TRP A 28 -2.37 9.98 -0.36
N GLN A 29 -1.69 11.01 0.19
CA GLN A 29 -2.23 12.38 0.31
C GLN A 29 -2.60 12.94 -1.05
N ARG A 30 -1.68 12.83 -2.02
CA ARG A 30 -1.87 13.28 -3.40
C ARG A 30 -3.03 12.55 -4.08
N ILE A 31 -3.23 11.27 -3.77
CA ILE A 31 -4.34 10.47 -4.31
C ILE A 31 -5.67 10.97 -3.73
N TYR A 32 -5.77 11.16 -2.41
CA TYR A 32 -7.00 11.70 -1.81
C TYR A 32 -7.29 13.13 -2.28
N ASP A 33 -6.29 13.99 -2.37
CA ASP A 33 -6.43 15.32 -2.98
C ASP A 33 -6.92 15.24 -4.42
N GLY A 34 -6.39 14.29 -5.19
CA GLY A 34 -6.84 14.00 -6.54
C GLY A 34 -8.31 13.57 -6.56
N VAL A 35 -8.70 12.62 -5.70
CA VAL A 35 -10.07 12.12 -5.58
C VAL A 35 -11.03 13.24 -5.19
N ARG A 36 -10.67 14.09 -4.23
CA ARG A 36 -11.47 15.25 -3.79
C ARG A 36 -11.71 16.27 -4.90
N ASN A 37 -10.70 16.51 -5.72
CA ASN A 37 -10.74 17.57 -6.72
C ASN A 37 -11.20 17.10 -8.11
N ASN A 38 -10.89 15.86 -8.47
CA ASN A 38 -11.08 15.32 -9.83
C ASN A 38 -11.89 14.00 -9.86
N GLY A 39 -12.32 13.49 -8.70
CA GLY A 39 -13.15 12.30 -8.59
C GLY A 39 -12.54 11.09 -9.31
N TYR A 40 -13.34 10.48 -10.18
CA TYR A 40 -13.01 9.24 -10.90
C TYR A 40 -11.66 9.30 -11.64
N ALA A 41 -11.30 10.45 -12.21
CA ALA A 41 -10.08 10.60 -13.02
C ALA A 41 -8.81 10.29 -12.21
N SER A 42 -8.81 10.63 -10.92
CA SER A 42 -7.70 10.45 -9.99
C SER A 42 -7.68 9.11 -9.26
N LEU A 43 -8.67 8.24 -9.49
CA LEU A 43 -8.63 6.88 -8.97
C LEU A 43 -7.43 6.10 -9.51
N SER A 44 -6.84 5.29 -8.65
CA SER A 44 -5.91 4.24 -9.05
C SER A 44 -6.56 3.23 -10.01
N GLY A 45 -5.78 2.49 -10.78
CA GLY A 45 -6.30 1.49 -11.73
C GLY A 45 -7.24 0.47 -11.06
N THR A 46 -6.81 -0.10 -9.93
CA THR A 46 -7.63 -1.02 -9.13
C THR A 46 -8.90 -0.35 -8.62
N ALA A 47 -8.82 0.91 -8.16
CA ALA A 47 -10.00 1.64 -7.70
C ALA A 47 -10.99 1.96 -8.83
N LYS A 48 -10.51 2.25 -10.04
CA LYS A 48 -11.37 2.40 -11.23
C LYS A 48 -12.13 1.10 -11.50
N ALA A 49 -11.42 -0.02 -11.55
CA ALA A 49 -12.04 -1.33 -11.75
C ALA A 49 -13.10 -1.65 -10.67
N LEU A 50 -12.80 -1.36 -9.40
CA LEU A 50 -13.77 -1.54 -8.30
C LEU A 50 -14.97 -0.60 -8.45
N ARG A 51 -14.76 0.66 -8.82
CA ARG A 51 -15.82 1.63 -9.02
C ARG A 51 -16.73 1.24 -10.18
N ASP A 52 -16.14 0.81 -11.30
CA ASP A 52 -16.88 0.40 -12.50
C ASP A 52 -17.69 -0.87 -12.24
N ALA A 53 -17.12 -1.84 -11.52
CA ALA A 53 -17.80 -3.07 -11.15
C ALA A 53 -18.94 -2.86 -10.12
N SER A 54 -18.86 -1.81 -9.30
CA SER A 54 -19.84 -1.52 -8.24
C SER A 54 -20.83 -0.41 -8.59
N LYS A 55 -20.66 0.29 -9.72
CA LYS A 55 -21.56 1.38 -10.14
C LYS A 55 -22.90 0.83 -10.61
N VAL A 56 -23.94 1.03 -9.80
CA VAL A 56 -25.33 0.72 -10.19
C VAL A 56 -26.03 1.94 -10.81
N PHE A 57 -25.78 3.13 -10.26
CA PHE A 57 -26.41 4.39 -10.69
C PHE A 57 -25.45 5.57 -10.48
N ASP A 58 -25.65 6.66 -11.23
CA ASP A 58 -24.91 7.91 -11.07
C ASP A 58 -25.73 8.95 -10.30
N ALA A 59 -25.58 8.95 -8.98
CA ALA A 59 -26.28 9.88 -8.10
C ALA A 59 -25.94 11.36 -8.34
N CYS A 60 -24.84 11.65 -9.04
CA CYS A 60 -24.34 13.00 -9.25
C CYS A 60 -24.71 13.58 -10.63
N GLU A 61 -25.38 12.80 -11.48
CA GLU A 61 -25.66 13.16 -12.88
C GLU A 61 -26.45 14.47 -13.00
N ASN A 62 -27.53 14.60 -12.21
CA ASN A 62 -28.48 15.71 -12.26
C ASN A 62 -28.11 16.93 -11.40
N ILE A 63 -26.94 16.93 -10.76
CA ILE A 63 -26.47 18.09 -10.00
C ILE A 63 -25.93 19.14 -10.99
N ASN A 64 -26.52 20.35 -10.94
CA ASN A 64 -26.17 21.44 -11.85
C ASN A 64 -25.08 22.37 -11.29
N ASN A 65 -25.03 22.55 -9.97
CA ASN A 65 -23.99 23.33 -9.33
C ASN A 65 -22.64 22.59 -9.48
N PRO A 66 -21.62 23.19 -10.13
CA PRO A 66 -20.35 22.52 -10.38
C PRO A 66 -19.63 22.09 -9.09
N THR A 67 -19.74 22.87 -8.02
CA THR A 67 -19.11 22.59 -6.73
C THR A 67 -19.77 21.39 -6.07
N GLU A 68 -21.10 21.40 -5.96
CA GLU A 68 -21.87 20.28 -5.40
C GLU A 68 -21.65 18.99 -6.21
N LYS A 69 -21.63 19.10 -7.56
CA LYS A 69 -21.37 17.96 -8.43
C LYS A 69 -19.99 17.37 -8.19
N ARG A 70 -18.96 18.20 -8.02
CA ARG A 70 -17.60 17.76 -7.70
C ARG A 70 -17.54 17.00 -6.38
N ILE A 71 -18.14 17.55 -5.32
CA ILE A 71 -18.17 16.94 -3.98
C ILE A 71 -18.90 15.59 -4.02
N CYS A 72 -20.08 15.55 -4.66
CA CYS A 72 -20.83 14.31 -4.85
C CYS A 72 -19.99 13.25 -5.57
N ASN A 73 -19.32 13.63 -6.67
CA ASN A 73 -18.48 12.70 -7.43
C ASN A 73 -17.30 12.19 -6.60
N ALA A 74 -16.64 13.05 -5.83
CA ALA A 74 -15.56 12.64 -4.93
C ALA A 74 -16.03 11.61 -3.90
N LYS A 75 -17.17 11.87 -3.24
CA LYS A 75 -17.79 10.93 -2.30
C LYS A 75 -18.20 9.61 -2.96
N ALA A 76 -18.75 9.67 -4.17
CA ALA A 76 -19.20 8.48 -4.90
C ALA A 76 -18.04 7.54 -5.28
N VAL A 77 -16.82 8.04 -5.40
CA VAL A 77 -15.65 7.25 -5.82
C VAL A 77 -14.68 6.92 -4.70
N LYS A 78 -14.64 7.71 -3.62
CA LYS A 78 -13.70 7.52 -2.50
C LYS A 78 -13.73 6.09 -1.92
N PRO A 79 -14.89 5.45 -1.66
CA PRO A 79 -14.90 4.09 -1.11
C PRO A 79 -14.18 3.06 -1.99
N ALA A 80 -14.21 3.22 -3.32
CA ALA A 80 -13.49 2.34 -4.23
C ALA A 80 -11.97 2.55 -4.13
N GLN A 81 -11.51 3.79 -3.92
CA GLN A 81 -10.11 4.08 -3.64
C GLN A 81 -9.68 3.52 -2.28
N ASP A 82 -10.52 3.68 -1.26
CA ASP A 82 -10.24 3.17 0.08
C ASP A 82 -10.06 1.65 0.06
N GLN A 83 -10.96 0.97 -0.65
CA GLN A 83 -10.94 -0.48 -0.83
C GLN A 83 -9.73 -0.94 -1.64
N ALA A 84 -9.33 -0.20 -2.68
CA ALA A 84 -8.14 -0.52 -3.47
C ALA A 84 -6.86 -0.47 -2.61
N PHE A 85 -6.74 0.51 -1.72
CA PHE A 85 -5.62 0.57 -0.78
C PHE A 85 -5.64 -0.56 0.23
N ALA A 86 -6.81 -0.91 0.78
CA ALA A 86 -6.95 -2.06 1.68
C ALA A 86 -6.53 -3.37 0.99
N GLN A 87 -6.93 -3.58 -0.27
CA GLN A 87 -6.52 -4.76 -1.04
C GLN A 87 -5.01 -4.77 -1.31
N ALA A 88 -4.42 -3.63 -1.66
CA ALA A 88 -2.99 -3.53 -1.89
C ALA A 88 -2.18 -3.84 -0.62
N ALA A 89 -2.62 -3.31 0.53
CA ALA A 89 -2.04 -3.59 1.83
C ALA A 89 -2.12 -5.10 2.18
N TYR A 90 -3.30 -5.69 1.99
CA TYR A 90 -3.52 -7.11 2.27
C TYR A 90 -2.66 -8.02 1.37
N SER A 91 -2.59 -7.73 0.07
CA SER A 91 -1.73 -8.47 -0.86
C SER A 91 -0.26 -8.41 -0.43
N LYS A 92 0.21 -7.23 -0.03
CA LYS A 92 1.60 -7.05 0.41
C LYS A 92 1.92 -7.81 1.68
N SER A 93 0.98 -7.84 2.63
CA SER A 93 1.10 -8.62 3.86
C SER A 93 1.25 -10.12 3.56
N GLN A 94 0.46 -10.65 2.62
CA GLN A 94 0.57 -12.05 2.19
C GLN A 94 1.91 -12.37 1.53
N GLU A 95 2.40 -11.50 0.63
CA GLU A 95 3.73 -11.67 0.02
C GLU A 95 4.82 -11.78 1.09
N ARG A 96 4.73 -10.96 2.14
CA ARG A 96 5.71 -10.92 3.23
C ARG A 96 5.67 -12.17 4.09
N VAL A 97 4.48 -12.65 4.43
CA VAL A 97 4.32 -13.94 5.13
C VAL A 97 4.96 -15.06 4.32
N SER A 98 4.68 -15.13 3.01
CA SER A 98 5.30 -16.13 2.13
C SER A 98 6.82 -16.00 2.06
N GLN A 99 7.36 -14.78 2.05
CA GLN A 99 8.82 -14.55 2.11
C GLN A 99 9.42 -15.08 3.41
N ILE A 100 8.81 -14.79 4.56
CA ILE A 100 9.28 -15.29 5.86
C ILE A 100 9.23 -16.81 5.90
N GLU A 101 8.13 -17.43 5.45
CA GLU A 101 8.02 -18.89 5.37
C GLU A 101 9.11 -19.51 4.47
N GLY A 102 9.40 -18.90 3.32
CA GLY A 102 10.49 -19.32 2.45
C GLY A 102 11.86 -19.23 3.13
N LEU A 103 12.13 -18.15 3.87
CA LEU A 103 13.36 -17.99 4.65
C LEU A 103 13.47 -19.05 5.75
N MET A 104 12.39 -19.35 6.46
CA MET A 104 12.37 -20.42 7.48
C MET A 104 12.64 -21.79 6.87
N GLN A 105 12.08 -22.08 5.68
CA GLN A 105 12.38 -23.33 4.96
C GLN A 105 13.84 -23.41 4.52
N GLU A 106 14.44 -22.28 4.12
CA GLU A 106 15.85 -22.22 3.72
C GLU A 106 16.78 -22.47 4.91
N ILE A 107 16.46 -21.95 6.11
CA ILE A 107 17.19 -22.27 7.35
C ILE A 107 17.23 -23.78 7.57
N ASN A 108 16.10 -24.47 7.43
CA ASN A 108 16.01 -25.93 7.65
C ASN A 108 16.88 -26.75 6.69
N ARG A 109 17.26 -26.18 5.54
CA ARG A 109 18.11 -26.84 4.53
C ARG A 109 19.57 -26.39 4.60
N THR A 110 19.86 -25.34 5.36
CA THR A 110 21.18 -24.72 5.46
C THR A 110 21.98 -25.32 6.61
N ARG A 111 23.25 -25.67 6.35
CA ARG A 111 24.16 -26.22 7.37
C ARG A 111 25.25 -25.25 7.80
N ASP A 112 25.54 -24.24 6.98
CA ASP A 112 26.57 -23.24 7.27
C ASP A 112 26.05 -22.24 8.32
N PRO A 113 26.67 -22.13 9.51
CA PRO A 113 26.21 -21.22 10.55
C PRO A 113 26.18 -19.76 10.12
N LYS A 114 27.09 -19.35 9.24
CA LYS A 114 27.12 -17.97 8.72
C LYS A 114 25.91 -17.70 7.83
N ALA A 115 25.61 -18.59 6.88
CA ALA A 115 24.43 -18.47 6.03
C ALA A 115 23.11 -18.46 6.85
N ILE A 116 23.01 -19.28 7.91
CA ILE A 116 21.85 -19.23 8.83
C ILE A 116 21.72 -17.84 9.46
N ALA A 117 22.81 -17.29 10.02
CA ALA A 117 22.79 -15.96 10.62
C ALA A 117 22.40 -14.85 9.63
N GLU A 118 22.77 -14.98 8.35
CA GLU A 118 22.35 -14.05 7.29
C GLU A 118 20.83 -14.17 7.01
N ILE A 119 20.29 -15.38 6.97
CA ILE A 119 18.84 -15.61 6.79
C ILE A 119 18.06 -15.08 7.99
N ASP A 120 18.52 -15.31 9.22
CA ASP A 120 17.93 -14.74 10.43
C ASP A 120 17.91 -13.21 10.39
N GLY A 121 19.01 -12.59 9.95
CA GLY A 121 19.09 -11.15 9.76
C GLY A 121 18.04 -10.62 8.77
N ARG A 122 17.76 -11.38 7.70
CA ARG A 122 16.67 -11.06 6.77
C ARG A 122 15.30 -11.21 7.43
N ILE A 123 15.06 -12.29 8.16
CA ILE A 123 13.79 -12.49 8.88
C ILE A 123 13.52 -11.34 9.86
N GLN A 124 14.53 -10.89 10.60
CA GLN A 124 14.42 -9.74 11.51
C GLN A 124 14.09 -8.45 10.76
N ALA A 125 14.71 -8.22 9.60
CA ALA A 125 14.36 -7.08 8.75
C ALA A 125 12.91 -7.17 8.25
N GLU A 126 12.45 -8.34 7.79
CA GLU A 126 11.05 -8.54 7.38
C GLU A 126 10.08 -8.27 8.55
N GLN A 127 10.41 -8.70 9.76
CA GLN A 127 9.61 -8.44 10.97
C GLN A 127 9.55 -6.95 11.33
N ALA A 128 10.66 -6.22 11.25
CA ALA A 128 10.68 -4.77 11.47
C ALA A 128 9.81 -4.03 10.44
N LEU A 129 9.79 -4.53 9.21
CA LEU A 129 8.95 -3.99 8.14
C LEU A 129 7.46 -4.27 8.39
N ILE A 130 7.07 -5.43 8.93
CA ILE A 130 5.68 -5.68 9.37
C ILE A 130 5.23 -4.63 10.40
N GLN A 131 6.09 -4.32 11.37
CA GLN A 131 5.78 -3.31 12.39
C GLN A 131 5.62 -1.91 11.77
N ASN A 132 6.46 -1.57 10.79
CA ASN A 132 6.34 -0.33 10.04
C ASN A 132 5.06 -0.27 9.21
N GLU A 133 4.70 -1.36 8.53
CA GLU A 133 3.45 -1.49 7.78
C GLU A 133 2.24 -1.24 8.67
N GLN A 134 2.21 -1.82 9.88
CA GLN A 134 1.12 -1.57 10.84
C GLN A 134 0.99 -0.07 11.17
N THR A 135 2.11 0.63 11.35
CA THR A 135 2.11 2.08 11.60
C THR A 135 1.55 2.85 10.41
N LYS A 136 1.99 2.49 9.19
CA LYS A 136 1.51 3.12 7.95
C LYS A 136 0.03 2.87 7.71
N LEU A 137 -0.48 1.69 8.03
CA LEU A 137 -1.91 1.37 7.93
C LEU A 137 -2.75 2.18 8.89
N SER A 138 -2.30 2.35 10.14
CA SER A 138 -2.96 3.23 11.10
C SER A 138 -3.01 4.69 10.62
N LEU A 139 -1.90 5.19 10.05
CA LEU A 139 -1.86 6.54 9.47
C LEU A 139 -2.82 6.67 8.28
N TYR A 140 -2.84 5.66 7.42
CA TYR A 140 -3.76 5.61 6.28
C TYR A 140 -5.23 5.64 6.72
N GLN A 141 -5.61 4.84 7.73
CA GLN A 141 -6.97 4.84 8.28
C GLN A 141 -7.33 6.23 8.83
N ALA A 142 -6.44 6.84 9.62
CA ALA A 142 -6.65 8.18 10.16
C ALA A 142 -6.83 9.23 9.04
N SER A 143 -6.08 9.11 7.95
CA SER A 143 -6.27 9.97 6.78
C SER A 143 -7.58 9.71 6.06
N ALA A 144 -7.96 8.45 5.84
CA ALA A 144 -9.18 8.12 5.12
C ALA A 144 -10.40 8.68 5.86
N GLU A 145 -10.37 8.64 7.19
CA GLU A 145 -11.36 9.27 8.05
C GLU A 145 -11.31 10.80 8.03
N ALA A 146 -10.11 11.40 8.01
CA ALA A 146 -9.97 12.85 7.90
C ALA A 146 -10.53 13.37 6.57
N GLU A 147 -10.26 12.66 5.48
CA GLU A 147 -10.79 12.99 4.15
C GLU A 147 -12.31 12.86 4.10
N GLU A 148 -12.86 11.81 4.72
CA GLU A 148 -14.31 11.65 4.88
C GLU A 148 -14.94 12.83 5.63
N ARG A 149 -14.31 13.32 6.70
CA ARG A 149 -14.78 14.50 7.45
C ARG A 149 -14.70 15.78 6.60
N ILE A 150 -13.65 15.95 5.81
CA ILE A 150 -13.53 17.12 4.90
C ILE A 150 -14.62 17.10 3.84
N LEU A 151 -14.88 15.94 3.23
CA LEU A 151 -15.95 15.82 2.22
C LEU A 151 -17.32 16.11 2.82
N LYS A 152 -17.59 15.68 4.05
CA LYS A 152 -18.83 16.02 4.76
C LYS A 152 -18.96 17.53 5.03
N GLN A 153 -17.89 18.17 5.50
CA GLN A 153 -17.90 19.62 5.74
C GLN A 153 -18.13 20.44 4.47
N GLN A 154 -17.74 19.93 3.29
CA GLN A 154 -17.98 20.63 2.02
C GLN A 154 -19.45 20.58 1.57
N GLU A 155 -20.29 19.74 2.17
CA GLU A 155 -21.72 19.65 1.88
C GLU A 155 -22.59 20.58 2.74
N ASP A 156 -22.04 21.07 3.86
CA ASP A 156 -22.70 21.99 4.80
C ASP A 156 -22.64 23.45 4.30
#